data_AF-A0A4Q3S7Q0-F1
#
_entry.id   AF-A0A4Q3S7Q0-F1
#
_cell.length_a   1.000
_cell.length_b   1.000
_cell.length_c   1.000
_cell.angle_alpha   90.00
_cell.angle_beta   90.00
_cell.angle_gamma   90.00
#
_symmetry.space_group_name_H-M   'P 1'
#
loop_
_entity.id
_entity.type
_entity.pdbx_description
1 polymer ?
#
loop_
_entity_poly.entity_id
_entity_poly.type
_entity_poly.pdbx_seq_one_letter_code
_entity_poly.pdbx_strand_id
1 'polypeptide(L)'
;MEPMKPMTPLEPLTSLESTARWWPEDLGAPTSSGGQDGVRYAFFPEKRRLLVEQDGRVTAYDSGEHQISGVSQRSGPGSLPVFTSPSGPVELDALRRAECS
;
A
#
# COMPACT_ATOMS: atom_id res chain seq x y z
N MET A 1 44.26 -17.23 -20.48
CA MET A 1 43.50 -17.49 -19.23
C MET A 1 43.59 -16.22 -18.40
N GLU A 2 42.65 -15.32 -18.59
CA GLU A 2 42.51 -14.15 -17.72
C GLU A 2 41.63 -14.58 -16.53
N PRO A 3 42.10 -14.47 -15.27
CA PRO A 3 41.30 -14.80 -14.12
C PRO A 3 40.17 -13.77 -14.01
N MET A 4 38.97 -14.28 -13.74
CA MET A 4 37.73 -13.53 -13.75
C MET A 4 37.79 -12.36 -12.76
N LYS A 5 37.22 -11.22 -13.17
CA LYS A 5 36.88 -10.11 -12.26
C LYS A 5 36.12 -10.69 -11.05
N PRO A 6 36.46 -10.32 -9.80
CA PRO A 6 35.60 -10.65 -8.68
C PRO A 6 34.26 -9.97 -8.94
N MET A 7 33.26 -10.80 -9.18
CA MET A 7 31.86 -10.43 -9.12
C MET A 7 31.63 -9.81 -7.74
N THR A 8 31.55 -8.48 -7.69
CA THR A 8 30.85 -7.79 -6.62
C THR A 8 29.54 -8.57 -6.44
N PRO A 9 29.22 -9.10 -5.24
CA PRO A 9 27.86 -9.52 -4.99
C PRO A 9 27.06 -8.26 -5.27
N LEU A 10 26.29 -8.28 -6.36
CA LEU A 10 25.28 -7.25 -6.58
C LEU A 10 24.49 -7.25 -5.28
N GLU A 11 24.65 -6.20 -4.48
CA GLU A 11 23.67 -5.85 -3.46
C GLU A 11 22.33 -6.08 -4.13
N PRO A 12 21.42 -6.88 -3.57
CA PRO A 12 20.23 -7.31 -4.28
C PRO A 12 19.56 -6.07 -4.85
N LEU A 13 19.77 -5.86 -6.14
CA LEU A 13 19.34 -4.69 -6.85
C LEU A 13 17.83 -4.73 -6.70
N THR A 14 17.29 -3.75 -5.99
CA THR A 14 15.98 -3.20 -6.30
C THR A 14 14.90 -4.26 -6.56
N SER A 15 14.54 -5.04 -5.54
CA SER A 15 13.35 -5.91 -5.60
C SER A 15 12.01 -5.15 -5.81
N LEU A 16 12.00 -3.84 -6.09
CA LEU A 16 10.77 -3.02 -6.17
C LEU A 16 10.80 -1.93 -7.26
N GLU A 17 11.45 -2.14 -8.40
CA GLU A 17 11.34 -1.17 -9.52
C GLU A 17 10.07 -1.35 -10.39
N SER A 18 9.14 -2.27 -10.08
CA SER A 18 8.05 -2.59 -11.03
C SER A 18 6.62 -2.56 -10.47
N THR A 19 6.35 -1.61 -9.58
CA THR A 19 5.06 -0.91 -9.65
C THR A 19 5.37 0.57 -9.52
N ALA A 20 5.05 1.36 -10.55
CA ALA A 20 5.13 2.81 -10.49
C ALA A 20 4.58 3.27 -9.13
N ARG A 21 5.46 3.73 -8.25
CA ARG A 21 5.15 3.98 -6.85
C ARG A 21 4.16 5.14 -6.81
N TRP A 22 2.87 4.81 -6.69
CA TRP A 22 1.78 5.79 -6.69
C TRP A 22 1.59 6.48 -5.34
N TRP A 23 2.38 6.07 -4.34
CA TRP A 23 2.45 6.67 -3.02
C TRP A 23 3.74 7.49 -2.86
N PRO A 24 3.73 8.54 -2.02
CA PRO A 24 4.90 9.38 -1.80
C PRO A 24 6.04 8.61 -1.13
N GLU A 25 7.27 8.95 -1.52
CA GLU A 25 8.49 8.33 -0.99
C GLU A 25 8.72 8.58 0.50
N ASP A 26 8.18 9.66 1.07
CA ASP A 26 8.26 9.99 2.51
C ASP A 26 7.68 8.89 3.42
N LEU A 27 6.74 8.10 2.88
CA LEU A 27 6.13 6.99 3.60
C LEU A 27 6.99 5.71 3.57
N GLY A 28 7.98 5.65 2.67
CA GLY A 28 8.88 4.51 2.52
C GLY A 28 8.21 3.30 1.83
N ALA A 29 8.48 2.11 2.37
CA ALA A 29 7.99 0.85 1.83
C ALA A 29 6.72 0.40 2.59
N PRO A 30 5.61 0.09 1.91
CA PRO A 30 4.45 -0.46 2.57
C PRO A 30 4.74 -1.87 3.06
N THR A 31 4.20 -2.24 4.23
CA THR A 31 4.29 -3.63 4.72
C THR A 31 3.26 -4.54 4.05
N SER A 32 2.20 -3.94 3.50
CA SER A 32 1.13 -4.64 2.80
C SER A 32 0.60 -3.72 1.71
N SER A 33 0.57 -4.21 0.47
CA SER A 33 0.03 -3.48 -0.66
C SER A 33 -0.64 -4.45 -1.62
N GLY A 34 -1.71 -4.02 -2.26
CA GLY A 34 -2.43 -4.83 -3.23
C GLY A 34 -3.39 -4.00 -4.05
N GLY A 35 -4.02 -4.61 -5.04
CA GLY A 35 -5.09 -3.97 -5.78
C GLY A 35 -5.93 -4.97 -6.53
N GLN A 36 -7.22 -4.68 -6.60
CA GLN A 36 -8.24 -5.49 -7.26
C GLN A 36 -9.26 -4.56 -7.89
N ASP A 37 -9.71 -4.89 -9.11
CA ASP A 37 -10.83 -4.20 -9.79
C ASP A 37 -10.68 -2.66 -9.88
N GLY A 38 -9.45 -2.18 -10.09
CA GLY A 38 -9.16 -0.74 -10.20
C GLY A 38 -9.04 0.00 -8.86
N VAL A 39 -9.16 -0.69 -7.72
CA VAL A 39 -8.81 -0.16 -6.41
C VAL A 39 -7.46 -0.71 -5.98
N ARG A 40 -6.56 0.17 -5.54
CA ARG A 40 -5.24 -0.18 -5.02
C ARG A 40 -5.08 0.38 -3.62
N TYR A 41 -4.33 -0.30 -2.78
CA TYR A 41 -4.04 0.16 -1.44
C TYR A 41 -2.58 -0.10 -1.06
N ALA A 42 -2.07 0.73 -0.17
CA ALA A 42 -0.74 0.62 0.40
C ALA A 42 -0.78 1.00 1.87
N PHE A 43 -0.37 0.06 2.73
CA PHE A 43 -0.44 0.16 4.18
C PHE A 43 0.96 0.35 4.79
N PHE A 44 1.08 1.39 5.60
CA PHE A 44 2.31 1.86 6.25
C PHE A 44 2.09 1.90 7.76
N PRO A 45 2.31 0.78 8.48
CA PRO A 45 2.14 0.73 9.93
C PRO A 45 3.07 1.68 10.67
N GLU A 46 4.30 1.89 10.16
CA GLU A 46 5.27 2.82 10.77
C GLU A 46 4.75 4.26 10.85
N LYS A 47 3.98 4.69 9.83
CA LYS A 47 3.36 6.01 9.75
C LYS A 47 1.87 5.98 10.13
N ARG A 48 1.35 4.80 10.50
CA ARG A 48 -0.08 4.53 10.75
C ARG A 48 -0.96 5.08 9.62
N ARG A 49 -0.50 4.85 8.39
CA ARG A 49 -1.10 5.41 7.19
C ARG A 49 -1.56 4.31 6.24
N LEU A 50 -2.76 4.48 5.72
CA LEU A 50 -3.31 3.67 4.65
C LEU A 50 -3.62 4.56 3.46
N LEU A 51 -2.93 4.35 2.34
CA LEU A 51 -3.29 5.00 1.09
C LEU A 51 -4.20 4.08 0.30
N VAL A 52 -5.21 4.69 -0.31
CA VAL A 52 -6.18 4.01 -1.15
C VAL A 52 -6.32 4.80 -2.43
N GLU A 53 -6.01 4.16 -3.55
CA GLU A 53 -6.22 4.68 -4.88
C GLU A 53 -7.47 4.02 -5.47
N GLN A 54 -8.46 4.83 -5.81
CA GLN A 54 -9.68 4.40 -6.47
C GLN A 54 -10.01 5.39 -7.57
N ASP A 55 -10.28 4.90 -8.78
CA ASP A 55 -10.58 5.73 -9.95
C ASP A 55 -9.48 6.78 -10.24
N GLY A 56 -8.21 6.44 -9.97
CA GLY A 56 -7.07 7.34 -10.12
C GLY A 56 -6.94 8.39 -9.01
N ARG A 57 -7.83 8.40 -8.01
CA ARG A 57 -7.77 9.29 -6.85
C ARG A 57 -7.12 8.58 -5.67
N VAL A 58 -5.94 9.07 -5.29
CA VAL A 58 -5.25 8.65 -4.07
C VAL A 58 -5.80 9.42 -2.88
N THR A 59 -6.27 8.69 -1.87
CA THR A 59 -6.70 9.25 -0.59
C THR A 59 -5.94 8.58 0.54
N ALA A 60 -5.40 9.38 1.46
CA ALA A 60 -4.73 8.90 2.65
C ALA A 60 -5.71 8.80 3.82
N TYR A 61 -5.59 7.72 4.58
CA TYR A 61 -6.37 7.43 5.78
C TYR A 61 -5.42 7.16 6.94
N ASP A 62 -5.85 7.54 8.13
CA ASP A 62 -5.21 7.12 9.37
C ASP A 62 -5.69 5.70 9.68
N SER A 63 -4.77 4.74 9.62
CA SER A 63 -5.07 3.35 9.94
C SER A 63 -5.03 3.08 11.44
N GLY A 64 -4.54 4.03 12.25
CA GLY A 64 -4.32 3.81 13.67
C GLY A 64 -3.42 2.60 13.93
N GLU A 65 -3.90 1.63 14.71
CA GLU A 65 -3.21 0.35 14.98
C GLU A 65 -3.77 -0.80 14.13
N HIS A 66 -4.72 -0.52 13.24
CA HIS A 66 -5.31 -1.55 12.39
C HIS A 66 -4.27 -2.06 11.40
N GLN A 67 -4.03 -3.36 11.41
CA GLN A 67 -3.22 -4.02 10.40
C GLN A 67 -4.07 -4.32 9.17
N ILE A 68 -3.55 -4.09 7.97
CA ILE A 68 -4.30 -4.34 6.74
C ILE A 68 -3.63 -5.48 5.97
N SER A 69 -4.38 -6.56 5.73
CA SER A 69 -3.92 -7.73 4.98
C SER A 69 -4.55 -7.84 3.60
N GLY A 70 -5.66 -7.12 3.36
CA GLY A 70 -6.41 -7.23 2.11
C GLY A 70 -7.45 -6.12 1.95
N VAL A 71 -8.01 -6.04 0.74
CA VAL A 71 -9.14 -5.17 0.40
C VAL A 71 -10.23 -6.00 -0.28
N SER A 72 -11.49 -5.65 -0.03
CA SER A 72 -12.67 -6.21 -0.66
C SER A 72 -13.59 -5.09 -1.09
N GLN A 73 -13.80 -4.93 -2.40
CA GLN A 73 -14.75 -3.97 -2.92
C GLN A 73 -16.18 -4.45 -2.71
N ARG A 74 -17.06 -3.56 -2.24
CA ARG A 74 -18.51 -3.82 -2.25
C ARG A 74 -19.05 -3.45 -3.62
N SER A 75 -19.78 -4.36 -4.25
CA SER A 75 -20.46 -4.11 -5.53
C SER A 75 -21.68 -3.21 -5.29
N GLY A 76 -21.59 -1.94 -5.69
CA GLY A 76 -22.70 -1.00 -5.63
C GLY A 76 -22.26 0.46 -5.87
N PRO A 77 -23.09 1.30 -6.51
CA PRO A 77 -22.74 2.69 -6.78
C PRO A 77 -22.46 3.45 -5.47
N GLY A 78 -21.28 4.08 -5.37
CA GLY A 78 -20.85 4.85 -4.20
C GLY A 78 -20.36 4.01 -3.01
N SER A 79 -20.18 2.70 -3.17
CA SER A 79 -19.70 1.85 -2.08
C SER A 79 -18.20 2.00 -1.85
N LEU A 80 -17.81 2.26 -0.60
CA LEU A 80 -16.41 2.30 -0.21
C LEU A 80 -15.85 0.87 -0.08
N PRO A 81 -14.58 0.65 -0.47
CA PRO A 81 -13.90 -0.61 -0.24
C PRO A 81 -13.79 -0.89 1.27
N VAL A 82 -13.90 -2.17 1.63
CA VAL A 82 -13.73 -2.66 2.99
C VAL A 82 -12.38 -3.35 3.08
N PHE A 83 -11.58 -2.98 4.07
CA PHE A 83 -10.30 -3.62 4.30
C PHE A 83 -10.44 -4.80 5.25
N THR A 84 -9.54 -5.77 5.12
CA THR A 84 -9.50 -6.92 6.01
C THR A 84 -8.28 -6.81 6.90
N SER A 85 -8.50 -6.82 8.21
CA SER A 85 -7.46 -6.95 9.23
C SER A 85 -7.53 -8.33 9.90
N PRO A 86 -6.43 -8.80 10.51
CA PRO A 86 -6.46 -9.97 11.39
C PRO A 86 -7.47 -9.85 12.54
N SER A 87 -7.79 -8.62 12.95
CA SER A 87 -8.75 -8.32 14.01
C SER A 87 -10.21 -8.24 13.52
N GLY A 88 -10.44 -8.23 12.19
CA GLY A 88 -11.76 -8.07 11.59
C GLY A 88 -11.79 -7.13 10.38
N PRO A 89 -12.96 -6.91 9.76
CA PRO A 89 -13.11 -5.94 8.68
C PRO A 89 -12.93 -4.51 9.19
N VAL A 90 -12.26 -3.68 8.40
CA VAL A 90 -12.02 -2.25 8.65
C VAL A 90 -12.70 -1.46 7.54
N GLU A 91 -13.80 -0.79 7.88
CA GLU A 91 -14.49 0.06 6.92
C GLU A 91 -13.73 1.38 6.74
N LEU A 92 -13.57 1.77 5.48
CA LEU A 92 -12.82 2.97 5.11
C LEU A 92 -13.53 4.26 5.59
N ASP A 93 -14.87 4.23 5.71
CA ASP A 93 -15.67 5.31 6.32
C ASP A 93 -15.43 5.45 7.83
N ALA A 94 -15.10 4.34 8.50
CA ALA A 94 -14.78 4.34 9.92
C ALA A 94 -13.36 4.86 10.18
N LEU A 95 -12.49 4.92 9.16
CA LEU A 95 -11.16 5.49 9.27
C LEU A 95 -11.20 7.00 9.08
N ARG A 96 -10.41 7.70 9.90
CA ARG A 96 -10.23 9.14 9.74
C ARG A 96 -9.43 9.39 8.46
N ARG A 97 -9.94 10.24 7.57
CA ARG A 97 -9.16 10.74 6.44
C ARG A 97 -7.95 11.49 6.97
N ALA A 98 -6.78 11.03 6.57
CA ALA A 98 -5.55 11.77 6.81
C ALA A 98 -5.51 12.88 5.77
N GLU A 99 -5.99 14.05 6.15
CA GLU A 99 -5.85 15.23 5.32
C GLU A 99 -4.34 15.47 5.12
N CYS A 100 -3.87 15.41 3.87
CA CYS A 100 -2.54 15.92 3.54
C CYS A 100 -2.61 17.44 3.72
N SER A 101 -2.18 17.95 4.88
CA SER A 101 -1.77 19.36 5.02
C SER A 101 -0.35 19.56 4.55
#